data_AF-A0A943N0D7-F1
#
_entry.id   AF-A0A943N0D7-F1
#
_cell.length_a   1.000
_cell.length_b   1.000
_cell.length_c   1.000
_cell.angle_alpha   90.00
_cell.angle_beta   90.00
_cell.angle_gamma   90.00
#
_symmetry.space_group_name_H-M   'P 1'
#
loop_
_entity.id
_entity.type
_entity.pdbx_description
1 polymer ?
#
loop_
_entity_poly.entity_id
_entity_poly.type
_entity_poly.pdbx_seq_one_letter_code
_entity_poly.pdbx_strand_id
1 'polypeptide(L)' 'MEKFKIPHVPQTTLKSIRFPNDMIEEIEDAIRGKECTFSAFVIEAVRIALLNLKEDSSQSGE' A
#
# COMPACT_ATOMS: atom_id res chain seq x y z
N MET A 1 15.87 33.42 -4.67
CA MET A 1 15.64 32.60 -3.47
C MET A 1 14.40 31.77 -3.70
N GLU A 2 14.53 30.45 -3.74
CA GLU A 2 13.37 29.56 -3.81
C GLU A 2 12.55 29.71 -2.53
N LYS A 3 11.23 29.88 -2.66
CA LYS A 3 10.34 30.01 -1.52
C LYS A 3 10.16 28.64 -0.89
N PHE A 4 10.39 28.54 0.43
CA PHE A 4 10.07 27.35 1.19
C PHE A 4 8.58 26.99 0.98
N LYS A 5 8.32 25.81 0.44
CA LYS A 5 6.98 25.24 0.33
C LYS A 5 6.77 24.32 1.51
N ILE A 6 5.67 24.51 2.24
CA ILE A 6 5.28 23.60 3.31
C ILE A 6 5.03 22.22 2.67
N PRO A 7 5.69 21.15 3.15
CA PRO A 7 5.47 19.81 2.62
C PRO A 7 4.01 19.39 2.88
N HIS A 8 3.30 19.04 1.81
CA HIS A 8 1.95 18.51 1.90
C HIS A 8 2.01 17.00 2.17
N VAL A 9 1.97 16.62 3.44
CA VAL A 9 1.86 15.21 3.83
C VAL A 9 0.38 14.81 3.69
N PRO A 10 0.05 13.76 2.91
CA PRO A 10 -1.32 13.26 2.83
C PRO A 10 -1.86 12.91 4.22
N GLN A 11 -3.13 13.23 4.47
CA GLN A 11 -3.79 12.82 5.72
C GLN A 11 -3.91 11.29 5.75
N THR A 12 -3.62 10.68 6.89
CA THR A 12 -3.77 9.24 7.11
C THR A 12 -4.70 8.97 8.29
N THR A 13 -5.37 7.83 8.29
CA THR A 13 -6.24 7.39 9.37
C THR A 13 -5.89 5.96 9.74
N LEU A 14 -5.68 5.69 11.02
CA LEU A 14 -5.40 4.34 11.50
C LEU A 14 -6.64 3.46 11.32
N LYS A 15 -6.46 2.31 10.66
CA LYS A 15 -7.44 1.23 10.60
C LYS A 15 -6.78 -0.03 11.13
N SER A 16 -7.40 -0.67 12.12
CA SER A 16 -6.91 -1.92 12.71
C SER A 16 -7.64 -3.10 12.06
N ILE A 17 -6.87 -4.05 11.53
CA ILE A 17 -7.36 -5.27 10.87
C ILE A 17 -6.51 -6.47 11.31
N ARG A 18 -7.08 -7.68 11.24
CA ARG A 18 -6.36 -8.92 11.54
C ARG A 18 -5.92 -9.59 10.25
N PHE A 19 -4.68 -10.07 10.22
CA PHE A 19 -4.18 -10.96 9.18
C PHE A 19 -4.09 -12.39 9.72
N PRO A 20 -4.35 -13.40 8.89
CA PRO A 20 -3.95 -14.78 9.17
C PRO A 20 -2.46 -14.88 9.50
N ASN A 21 -2.07 -15.77 10.42
CA ASN A 21 -0.67 -15.87 10.89
C ASN A 21 0.28 -16.35 9.80
N ASP A 22 -0.16 -17.31 8.99
CA ASP A 22 0.55 -17.79 7.80
C ASP A 22 0.85 -16.65 6.83
N MET A 23 -0.14 -15.79 6.56
CA MET A 23 0.09 -14.60 5.73
C MET A 23 1.10 -13.63 6.34
N ILE A 24 1.10 -13.45 7.67
CA ILE A 24 2.09 -12.58 8.34
C ILE A 24 3.50 -13.14 8.12
N GLU A 25 3.68 -14.44 8.35
CA GLU A 25 4.96 -15.12 8.15
C GLU A 25 5.45 -15.01 6.69
N GLU A 26 4.57 -15.26 5.73
CA GLU A 26 4.89 -15.13 4.30
C GLU A 26 5.30 -13.70 3.91
N ILE A 27 4.61 -12.69 4.44
CA ILE A 27 4.94 -11.28 4.16
C ILE A 27 6.29 -10.93 4.78
N GLU A 28 6.52 -11.28 6.04
CA GLU A 28 7.78 -11.00 6.75
C GLU A 28 8.97 -11.67 6.05
N ASP A 29 8.81 -12.92 5.60
CA ASP A 29 9.83 -13.61 4.82
C ASP A 29 10.05 -12.97 3.44
N ALA A 30 8.98 -12.53 2.77
CA ALA A 30 9.09 -11.85 1.47
C ALA A 30 9.79 -10.49 1.56
N ILE A 31 9.68 -9.78 2.69
CA ILE A 31 10.35 -8.48 2.91
C ILE A 31 11.68 -8.61 3.67
N ARG A 32 12.06 -9.81 4.11
CA ARG A 32 13.31 -10.07 4.84
C ARG A 32 14.53 -9.59 4.04
N GLY A 33 15.36 -8.77 4.67
CA GLY A 33 16.57 -8.20 4.05
C GLY A 33 16.28 -7.12 3.00
N LYS A 34 15.02 -6.71 2.82
CA LYS A 34 14.64 -5.55 2.01
C LYS A 34 14.48 -4.33 2.91
N GLU A 35 14.75 -3.14 2.39
CA GLU A 35 14.46 -1.88 3.07
C GLU A 35 12.95 -1.56 2.99
N CYS A 36 12.11 -2.48 3.49
CA CYS A 36 10.66 -2.39 3.45
C CYS A 36 10.06 -2.78 4.80
N THR A 37 8.97 -2.09 5.20
CA THR A 37 8.21 -2.43 6.41
C THR A 37 6.92 -3.15 6.03
N PHE A 38 6.38 -3.95 6.95
CA PHE A 38 5.09 -4.62 6.76
C PHE A 38 3.99 -3.65 6.32
N SER A 39 3.88 -2.49 6.98
CA SER A 39 2.90 -1.45 6.63
C SER A 39 3.11 -0.90 5.22
N ALA A 40 4.36 -0.66 4.80
CA ALA A 40 4.65 -0.18 3.44
C ALA A 40 4.28 -1.22 2.39
N PHE A 41 4.57 -2.50 2.65
CA PHE A 41 4.18 -3.62 1.79
C PHE A 41 2.65 -3.69 1.64
N VAL A 42 1.90 -3.66 2.75
CA VAL A 42 0.43 -3.72 2.72
C VAL A 42 -0.17 -2.52 1.99
N ILE A 43 0.34 -1.30 2.23
CA ILE A 43 -0.13 -0.10 1.53
C ILE A 43 0.04 -0.24 0.02
N GLU A 44 1.19 -0.75 -0.43
CA GLU A 44 1.47 -0.92 -1.85
C GLU A 44 0.62 -2.03 -2.48
N ALA A 45 0.49 -3.17 -1.80
CA ALA A 45 -0.38 -4.26 -2.25
C ALA A 45 -1.83 -3.79 -2.43
N VAL A 46 -2.35 -2.99 -1.50
CA VAL A 46 -3.70 -2.42 -1.59
C VAL A 46 -3.81 -1.41 -2.72
N ARG A 47 -2.79 -0.58 -2.98
CA ARG A 47 -2.78 0.34 -4.13
C ARG A 47 -2.89 -0.40 -5.45
N ILE A 48 -2.09 -1.46 -5.62
CA ILE A 48 -2.12 -2.29 -6.84
C ILE A 48 -3.47 -2.99 -6.97
N ALA A 49 -3.99 -3.57 -5.90
CA ALA A 49 -5.32 -4.19 -5.92
C ALA A 49 -6.42 -3.19 -6.33
N LEU A 50 -6.39 -1.97 -5.81
CA LEU A 50 -7.34 -0.91 -6.19
C LEU A 50 -7.15 -0.42 -7.63
N LEU A 51 -5.92 -0.42 -8.15
CA LEU A 51 -5.64 -0.07 -9.55
C LEU A 51 -6.22 -1.12 -10.49
N ASN A 52 -5.95 -2.39 -10.24
CA ASN A 52 -6.45 -3.51 -11.04
C ASN A 52 -7.99 -3.49 -11.12
N LEU A 53 -8.66 -3.27 -9.98
CA LEU A 53 -10.13 -3.17 -9.94
C LEU A 53 -10.68 -2.01 -10.79
N LYS A 54 -9.94 -0.89 -10.91
CA LYS A 54 -10.34 0.24 -11.76
C LYS A 54 -10.11 -0.07 -13.24
N GLU A 55 -9.01 -0.74 -13.57
CA GLU A 55 -8.71 -1.17 -14.94
C GLU A 55 -9.76 -2.16 -15.44
N ASP A 56 -10.12 -3.17 -14.64
CA ASP A 56 -11.17 -4.14 -14.95
C ASP A 56 -12.53 -3.48 -15.18
N SER A 57 -12.87 -2.46 -14.38
CA SER A 57 -14.12 -1.71 -14.52
C SER A 57 -14.18 -0.86 -15.79
N SER A 58 -13.01 -0.48 -16.32
CA SER A 58 -12.89 0.35 -17.53
C SER A 58 -12.87 -0.48 -18.80
N GLN A 59 -12.47 -1.76 -18.72
CA GLN A 59 -12.49 -2.72 -19.82
C GLN A 59 -13.85 -3.42 -20.02
N SER A 60 -14.74 -3.37 -19.03
CA SER A 60 -16.07 -4.00 -19.09
C SER A 60 -17.18 -3.08 -19.65
N GLY A 61 -16.81 -1.94 -20.22
CA GLY A 61 -17.71 -0.86 -20.67
C GLY A 61 -17.70 -0.57 -22.16
N GLU A 62 -17.12 -1.42 -23.00
CA GLU A 62 -17.19 -1.36 -24.48
C GLU A 62 -18.03 -2.50 -25.05
#